data_AF-A0A3T0T457-F1
#
_entry.id   AF-A0A3T0T457-F1
#
_cell.length_a   1.000
_cell.length_b   1.000
_cell.length_c   1.000
_cell.angle_alpha   90.00
_cell.angle_beta   90.00
_cell.angle_gamma   90.00
#
_symmetry.space_group_name_H-M   'P 1'
#
loop_
_entity.id
_entity.type
_entity.pdbx_description
1 polymer ?
#
loop_
_entity_poly.entity_id
_entity_poly.type
_entity_poly.pdbx_seq_one_letter_code
_entity_poly.pdbx_strand_id
1 'polypeptide(L)'
;MRPRLRRRLLAAAALAAAVAVPSAVAVGGAAPAAVADTASAVPDLRVSYLQLGATGSLAQIDPAGIAASNVIVFAFADPASSTADPATLAAMQKVIDQEAKGTVNLLSLGGQTVTRDTVNTGTASAVGSRLLAQIEDYNAKLSGGSITGVDLDLENGIDAPTISALGATVKGAGLSLAVAPQVYLSSGTEVDPAAPTNLTLTSGVHDGANDQFGPLLKSGTVDYLLAQTYNTGGWTVGGAAEKDPGFFSTIARALNSAVRSDCSAATSLCIGEGTRIVIGQVSNAGASGTANNVFGGSGAAAYDQAAVLADLAAQWKAMKAKPELYGHVTGVMQWSLNNDYAPAAWGDASAVPGAFSVALFGAAAPAPAPYFLLQVSNTGPDSPDSGAYASATLVVDGQYWIFGNKWGSALSPGANESFGTSASAKNPATPYVINSSSLDSIFSGGKKSFTTSQVLINGYSAQSDVASPGEQYACPVGSGYTFEAGHSYNVQVNANSGFKSCAISKVN
;
A
#
# COMPACT_ATOMS: atom_id res chain seq x y z
N MET A 1 -43.47 28.81 -55.25
CA MET A 1 -43.21 28.03 -56.49
C MET A 1 -41.81 28.36 -57.01
N ARG A 2 -41.02 27.37 -57.44
CA ARG A 2 -39.99 27.54 -58.52
C ARG A 2 -40.77 27.59 -59.86
N PRO A 3 -40.33 28.21 -61.00
CA PRO A 3 -39.12 27.73 -61.73
C PRO A 3 -38.39 28.63 -62.79
N ARG A 4 -37.04 28.48 -62.91
CA ARG A 4 -36.23 28.40 -64.18
C ARG A 4 -36.17 29.68 -65.09
N LEU A 5 -35.24 29.92 -66.04
CA LEU A 5 -33.94 29.37 -66.56
C LEU A 5 -33.15 30.57 -67.22
N ARG A 6 -32.14 30.57 -68.13
CA ARG A 6 -31.30 29.68 -69.02
C ARG A 6 -29.93 30.41 -69.20
N ARG A 7 -28.74 29.77 -69.31
CA ARG A 7 -27.96 29.35 -70.53
C ARG A 7 -27.89 30.37 -71.70
N ARG A 8 -26.84 30.55 -72.52
CA ARG A 8 -25.38 30.16 -72.67
C ARG A 8 -24.82 31.08 -73.82
N LEU A 9 -23.57 31.13 -74.33
CA LEU A 9 -22.27 30.40 -74.26
C LEU A 9 -21.13 31.37 -73.78
N LEU A 10 -19.81 31.09 -73.62
CA LEU A 10 -18.80 30.08 -74.05
C LEU A 10 -17.92 30.43 -75.29
N ALA A 11 -16.62 30.67 -75.08
CA ALA A 11 -15.52 30.61 -76.05
C ALA A 11 -14.18 30.29 -75.32
N ALA A 12 -13.18 29.79 -76.05
CA ALA A 12 -11.88 29.25 -75.60
C ALA A 12 -10.82 29.49 -76.70
N ALA A 13 -9.51 29.21 -76.62
CA ALA A 13 -8.49 29.17 -75.56
C ALA A 13 -7.13 28.99 -76.29
N ALA A 14 -5.98 29.30 -75.66
CA ALA A 14 -4.66 29.02 -76.24
C ALA A 14 -3.60 28.80 -75.14
N LEU A 15 -2.57 28.01 -75.46
CA LEU A 15 -1.49 27.61 -74.55
C LEU A 15 -0.13 27.69 -75.27
N ALA A 16 0.93 28.08 -74.55
CA ALA A 16 2.32 27.93 -74.98
C ALA A 16 3.23 27.76 -73.76
N ALA A 17 4.31 26.99 -73.88
CA ALA A 17 5.24 26.68 -72.79
C ALA A 17 6.69 26.57 -73.30
N ALA A 18 7.67 26.81 -72.42
CA ALA A 18 9.12 26.68 -72.69
C ALA A 18 9.88 26.27 -71.41
N VAL A 19 11.08 25.68 -71.57
CA VAL A 19 11.78 24.84 -70.55
C VAL A 19 13.30 24.95 -70.74
N ALA A 20 14.19 24.90 -69.74
CA ALA A 20 14.15 25.18 -68.28
C ALA A 20 15.59 25.07 -67.70
N VAL A 21 15.76 25.39 -66.39
CA VAL A 21 16.95 25.12 -65.52
C VAL A 21 18.28 25.83 -65.92
N PRO A 22 19.31 26.02 -65.03
CA PRO A 22 19.80 25.13 -63.95
C PRO A 22 19.90 25.67 -62.49
N SER A 23 19.71 24.72 -61.56
CA SER A 23 20.43 24.48 -60.28
C SER A 23 20.59 25.53 -59.16
N ALA A 24 19.70 25.41 -58.17
CA ALA A 24 19.90 25.30 -56.70
C ALA A 24 21.21 25.72 -55.96
N VAL A 25 21.01 26.40 -54.81
CA VAL A 25 21.48 26.02 -53.45
C VAL A 25 20.36 26.34 -52.45
N ALA A 26 20.27 25.66 -51.29
CA ALA A 26 19.21 25.86 -50.30
C ALA A 26 19.73 26.20 -48.89
N VAL A 27 18.97 27.03 -48.15
CA VAL A 27 18.99 27.13 -46.67
C VAL A 27 17.54 27.27 -46.22
N GLY A 28 17.12 26.51 -45.20
CA GLY A 28 15.74 26.50 -44.69
C GLY A 28 15.56 27.38 -43.45
N GLY A 29 14.37 27.97 -43.33
CA GLY A 29 13.87 28.59 -42.09
C GLY A 29 12.46 28.09 -41.81
N ALA A 30 12.27 27.42 -40.67
CA ALA A 30 10.95 26.91 -40.27
C ALA A 30 10.06 28.04 -39.71
N ALA A 31 8.74 27.86 -39.82
CA ALA A 31 7.78 28.76 -39.18
C ALA A 31 7.93 28.74 -37.65
N PRO A 32 7.65 29.86 -36.94
CA PRO A 32 7.70 29.89 -35.48
C PRO A 32 6.72 28.86 -34.91
N ALA A 33 7.20 28.03 -34.00
CA ALA A 33 6.37 27.02 -33.34
C ALA A 33 5.26 27.69 -32.53
N ALA A 34 4.07 27.07 -32.53
CA ALA A 34 3.05 27.42 -31.55
C ALA A 34 3.61 27.16 -30.15
N VAL A 35 3.47 28.14 -29.25
CA VAL A 35 3.76 27.93 -27.83
C VAL A 35 2.77 26.88 -27.34
N ALA A 36 3.28 25.69 -27.02
CA ALA A 36 2.46 24.66 -26.39
C ALA A 36 2.00 25.20 -25.03
N ASP A 37 0.69 25.23 -24.82
CA ASP A 37 0.13 25.57 -23.52
C ASP A 37 0.44 24.43 -22.55
N THR A 38 1.56 24.57 -21.83
CA THR A 38 1.99 23.60 -20.82
C THR A 38 1.13 23.78 -19.58
N ALA A 39 -0.13 23.35 -19.69
CA ALA A 39 -0.94 23.01 -18.54
C ALA A 39 -0.10 22.11 -17.63
N SER A 40 0.27 22.63 -16.46
CA SER A 40 1.12 21.93 -15.51
C SER A 40 0.33 20.75 -14.98
N ALA A 41 0.53 19.57 -15.60
CA ALA A 41 -0.18 18.36 -15.26
C ALA A 41 -0.01 18.08 -13.76
N VAL A 42 -1.12 18.18 -13.01
CA VAL A 42 -1.16 17.78 -11.62
C VAL A 42 -0.76 16.30 -11.59
N PRO A 43 0.29 15.90 -10.88
CA PRO A 43 0.77 14.53 -10.93
C PRO A 43 -0.30 13.59 -10.36
N ASP A 44 -0.46 12.42 -11.00
CA ASP A 44 -1.30 11.33 -10.50
C ASP A 44 -1.11 11.15 -8.98
N LEU A 45 -2.20 11.08 -8.22
CA LEU A 45 -2.12 10.69 -6.82
C LEU A 45 -1.84 9.19 -6.73
N ARG A 46 -0.82 8.85 -5.96
CA ARG A 46 -0.31 7.49 -5.71
C ARG A 46 -0.32 7.33 -4.20
N VAL A 47 -1.47 6.86 -3.71
CA VAL A 47 -1.84 6.89 -2.30
C VAL A 47 -1.58 5.53 -1.67
N SER A 48 -0.75 5.51 -0.63
CA SER A 48 -0.38 4.27 0.05
C SER A 48 -0.82 4.28 1.50
N TYR A 49 -1.61 3.29 1.90
CA TYR A 49 -1.79 2.98 3.31
C TYR A 49 -0.53 2.30 3.88
N LEU A 50 -0.18 2.68 5.11
CA LEU A 50 0.91 2.10 5.89
C LEU A 50 0.41 1.75 7.30
N GLN A 51 0.24 0.45 7.55
CA GLN A 51 -0.18 -0.09 8.84
C GLN A 51 1.04 -0.14 9.79
N LEU A 52 1.19 0.90 10.61
CA LEU A 52 2.43 1.14 11.37
C LEU A 52 2.65 0.13 12.50
N GLY A 53 1.58 -0.38 13.12
CA GLY A 53 1.65 -1.43 14.14
C GLY A 53 2.12 -2.79 13.61
N ALA A 54 2.10 -3.03 12.30
CA ALA A 54 2.51 -4.29 11.69
C ALA A 54 4.04 -4.34 11.43
N THR A 55 4.86 -4.09 12.46
CA THR A 55 6.29 -3.74 12.32
C THR A 55 7.11 -4.71 11.47
N GLY A 56 6.87 -6.03 11.58
CA GLY A 56 7.56 -7.05 10.78
C GLY A 56 7.29 -6.96 9.26
N SER A 57 6.14 -6.41 8.86
CA SER A 57 5.83 -6.10 7.45
C SER A 57 6.37 -4.73 7.04
N LEU A 58 6.29 -3.73 7.92
CA LEU A 58 6.89 -2.40 7.73
C LEU A 58 8.42 -2.49 7.54
N ALA A 59 9.06 -3.53 8.10
CA ALA A 59 10.46 -3.85 7.88
C ALA A 59 10.79 -4.33 6.46
N GLN A 60 9.83 -4.93 5.72
CA GLN A 60 10.02 -5.53 4.39
C GLN A 60 9.83 -4.55 3.23
N ILE A 61 9.19 -3.41 3.47
CA ILE A 61 8.87 -2.42 2.43
C ILE A 61 10.17 -1.80 1.89
N ASP A 62 10.38 -1.92 0.58
CA ASP A 62 11.53 -1.34 -0.10
C ASP A 62 11.38 0.19 -0.14
N PRO A 63 12.44 0.97 0.16
CA PRO A 63 12.40 2.43 0.07
C PRO A 63 11.91 2.96 -1.28
N ALA A 64 12.10 2.21 -2.38
CA ALA A 64 11.59 2.60 -3.70
C ALA A 64 10.06 2.58 -3.81
N GLY A 65 9.34 1.80 -2.99
CA GLY A 65 7.88 1.80 -2.92
C GLY A 65 7.33 3.01 -2.15
N ILE A 66 7.98 3.34 -1.02
CA ILE A 66 7.68 4.55 -0.25
C ILE A 66 7.95 5.81 -1.09
N ALA A 67 9.11 5.87 -1.76
CA ALA A 67 9.46 6.98 -2.66
C ALA A 67 8.60 7.08 -3.94
N ALA A 68 7.91 6.01 -4.34
CA ALA A 68 6.96 6.05 -5.46
C ALA A 68 5.60 6.65 -5.04
N SER A 69 5.23 6.54 -3.77
CA SER A 69 4.03 7.17 -3.22
C SER A 69 4.18 8.70 -3.19
N ASN A 70 3.08 9.44 -3.35
CA ASN A 70 3.06 10.91 -3.15
C ASN A 70 1.94 11.38 -2.20
N VAL A 71 1.09 10.45 -1.76
CA VAL A 71 0.28 10.59 -0.55
C VAL A 71 0.52 9.34 0.28
N ILE A 72 0.80 9.52 1.57
CA ILE A 72 0.99 8.43 2.53
C ILE A 72 -0.07 8.56 3.62
N VAL A 73 -0.74 7.45 3.92
CA VAL A 73 -1.80 7.36 4.92
C VAL A 73 -1.34 6.44 6.04
N PHE A 74 -1.03 7.03 7.19
CA PHE A 74 -0.61 6.32 8.39
C PHE A 74 -1.81 5.69 9.09
N ALA A 75 -1.87 4.36 9.09
CA ALA A 75 -2.92 3.55 9.72
C ALA A 75 -2.40 2.99 11.07
N PHE A 76 -2.97 3.34 12.23
CA PHE A 76 -4.08 4.26 12.50
C PHE A 76 -3.80 5.10 13.76
N ALA A 77 -4.52 6.20 13.92
CA ALA A 77 -4.55 6.98 15.17
C ALA A 77 -5.26 6.22 16.31
N ASP A 78 -4.88 6.52 17.55
CA ASP A 78 -5.59 6.02 18.73
C ASP A 78 -6.74 6.98 19.12
N PRO A 79 -8.03 6.58 19.07
CA PRO A 79 -9.14 7.45 19.48
C PRO A 79 -9.17 7.77 20.99
N ALA A 80 -8.38 7.08 21.82
CA ALA A 80 -8.30 7.29 23.27
C ALA A 80 -7.16 8.23 23.71
N SER A 81 -6.04 8.25 23.00
CA SER A 81 -4.84 9.04 23.31
C SER A 81 -4.86 10.47 22.73
N SER A 82 -4.09 11.37 23.34
CA SER A 82 -3.75 12.70 22.79
C SER A 82 -2.24 12.88 22.56
N THR A 83 -1.47 11.79 22.62
CA THR A 83 0.00 11.79 22.54
C THR A 83 0.48 10.73 21.56
N ALA A 84 1.55 11.05 20.84
CA ALA A 84 2.26 10.16 19.93
C ALA A 84 2.76 8.90 20.64
N ASP A 85 2.41 7.72 20.11
CA ASP A 85 3.00 6.46 20.54
C ASP A 85 4.47 6.39 20.06
N PRO A 86 5.45 6.06 20.93
CA PRO A 86 6.86 6.04 20.54
C PRO A 86 7.22 5.05 19.42
N ALA A 87 6.54 3.90 19.32
CA ALA A 87 6.80 2.92 18.27
C ALA A 87 6.24 3.41 16.92
N THR A 88 5.03 3.97 16.94
CA THR A 88 4.34 4.58 15.79
C THR A 88 5.10 5.80 15.29
N LEU A 89 5.64 6.64 16.19
CA LEU A 89 6.51 7.77 15.85
C LEU A 89 7.81 7.31 15.14
N ALA A 90 8.47 6.27 15.66
CA ALA A 90 9.66 5.71 15.02
C ALA A 90 9.35 5.08 13.65
N ALA A 91 8.18 4.44 13.52
CA ALA A 91 7.66 3.90 12.28
C ALA A 91 7.37 5.00 11.23
N MET A 92 6.74 6.12 11.63
CA MET A 92 6.53 7.30 10.79
C MET A 92 7.85 7.92 10.33
N GLN A 93 8.81 8.11 11.25
CA GLN A 93 10.11 8.71 10.91
C GLN A 93 10.86 7.87 9.87
N LYS A 94 10.89 6.52 10.01
CA LYS A 94 11.48 5.63 8.99
C LYS A 94 10.88 5.86 7.60
N VAL A 95 9.57 6.09 7.52
CA VAL A 95 8.87 6.32 6.25
C VAL A 95 9.19 7.70 5.67
N ILE A 96 9.19 8.73 6.52
CA ILE A 96 9.50 10.11 6.15
C ILE A 96 10.98 10.28 5.74
N ASP A 97 11.89 9.47 6.29
CA ASP A 97 13.29 9.38 5.84
C ASP A 97 13.44 8.75 4.44
N GLN A 98 12.38 8.16 3.88
CA GLN A 98 12.37 7.39 2.63
C GLN A 98 11.38 7.93 1.57
N GLU A 99 10.53 8.90 1.90
CA GLU A 99 9.53 9.45 0.99
C GLU A 99 10.11 10.43 -0.04
N ALA A 100 9.37 10.66 -1.13
CA ALA A 100 9.66 11.75 -2.05
C ALA A 100 9.41 13.10 -1.38
N LYS A 101 10.34 14.06 -1.55
CA LYS A 101 10.17 15.42 -1.00
C LYS A 101 8.87 16.06 -1.51
N GLY A 102 7.94 16.33 -0.60
CA GLY A 102 6.64 16.91 -0.90
C GLY A 102 5.48 15.90 -0.92
N THR A 103 5.70 14.65 -0.48
CA THR A 103 4.63 13.72 -0.16
C THR A 103 3.64 14.33 0.85
N VAL A 104 2.35 14.11 0.61
CA VAL A 104 1.27 14.50 1.52
C VAL A 104 1.10 13.39 2.56
N ASN A 105 1.50 13.64 3.80
CA ASN A 105 1.27 12.71 4.90
C ASN A 105 -0.07 12.97 5.58
N LEU A 106 -0.87 11.91 5.74
CA LEU A 106 -2.18 11.90 6.40
C LEU A 106 -2.16 10.89 7.55
N LEU A 107 -2.82 11.21 8.67
CA LEU A 107 -3.06 10.27 9.76
C LEU A 107 -4.51 9.77 9.69
N SER A 108 -4.71 8.46 9.55
CA SER A 108 -6.05 7.87 9.44
C SER A 108 -6.65 7.57 10.81
N LEU A 109 -7.87 8.04 11.04
CA LEU A 109 -8.75 7.58 12.11
C LEU A 109 -9.72 6.57 11.51
N GLY A 110 -9.55 5.28 11.81
CA GLY A 110 -10.31 4.25 11.13
C GLY A 110 -9.96 2.81 11.48
N GLY A 111 -10.31 1.92 10.54
CA GLY A 111 -10.09 0.48 10.61
C GLY A 111 -10.90 -0.23 11.69
N GLN A 112 -10.58 -1.52 11.90
CA GLN A 112 -11.32 -2.44 12.78
C GLN A 112 -11.43 -1.98 14.26
N THR A 113 -10.56 -1.09 14.73
CA THR A 113 -10.56 -0.59 16.11
C THR A 113 -11.53 0.57 16.35
N VAL A 114 -11.98 1.27 15.30
CA VAL A 114 -12.93 2.39 15.41
C VAL A 114 -14.35 1.89 15.13
N THR A 115 -15.18 1.83 16.18
CA THR A 115 -16.54 1.29 16.15
C THR A 115 -17.58 2.32 16.61
N ARG A 116 -18.86 2.11 16.28
CA ARG A 116 -19.96 3.00 16.73
C ARG A 116 -20.07 3.12 18.26
N ASP A 117 -19.56 2.15 19.01
CA ASP A 117 -19.58 2.17 20.47
C ASP A 117 -18.47 3.07 21.05
N THR A 118 -17.38 3.28 20.30
CA THR A 118 -16.22 4.09 20.69
C THR A 118 -16.25 5.49 20.06
N VAL A 119 -16.67 5.59 18.80
CA VAL A 119 -16.74 6.82 18.00
C VAL A 119 -18.18 7.02 17.50
N ASN A 120 -18.89 7.96 18.13
CA ASN A 120 -20.28 8.32 17.84
C ASN A 120 -20.52 9.81 18.18
N THR A 121 -21.75 10.27 17.96
CA THR A 121 -22.15 11.67 18.19
C THR A 121 -21.84 12.20 19.59
N GLY A 122 -21.81 11.34 20.62
CA GLY A 122 -21.43 11.71 21.99
C GLY A 122 -19.92 11.83 22.22
N THR A 123 -19.09 11.13 21.44
CA THR A 123 -17.62 11.11 21.60
C THR A 123 -16.86 11.89 20.53
N ALA A 124 -17.47 12.18 19.37
CA ALA A 124 -16.84 12.76 18.18
C ALA A 124 -15.96 13.99 18.46
N SER A 125 -16.45 14.94 19.26
CA SER A 125 -15.70 16.16 19.62
C SER A 125 -14.43 15.87 20.44
N ALA A 126 -14.51 14.92 21.39
CA ALA A 126 -13.37 14.51 22.19
C ALA A 126 -12.35 13.70 21.36
N VAL A 127 -12.84 12.82 20.48
CA VAL A 127 -12.00 12.02 19.55
C VAL A 127 -11.30 12.92 18.53
N GLY A 128 -12.01 13.89 17.96
CA GLY A 128 -11.42 14.89 17.05
C GLY A 128 -10.36 15.76 17.75
N SER A 129 -10.65 16.24 18.96
CA SER A 129 -9.68 17.02 19.76
C SER A 129 -8.41 16.23 20.08
N ARG A 130 -8.55 14.94 20.42
CA ARG A 130 -7.44 14.00 20.64
C ARG A 130 -6.60 13.74 19.39
N LEU A 131 -7.26 13.57 18.24
CA LEU A 131 -6.60 13.35 16.95
C LEU A 131 -5.76 14.56 16.54
N LEU A 132 -6.28 15.77 16.72
CA LEU A 132 -5.52 17.01 16.48
C LEU A 132 -4.29 17.11 17.41
N ALA A 133 -4.48 16.85 18.71
CA ALA A 133 -3.37 16.85 19.68
C ALA A 133 -2.30 15.79 19.40
N GLN A 134 -2.69 14.59 18.92
CA GLN A 134 -1.75 13.59 18.41
C GLN A 134 -0.95 14.13 17.21
N ILE A 135 -1.61 14.76 16.24
CA ILE A 135 -0.94 15.33 15.06
C ILE A 135 0.06 16.42 15.46
N GLU A 136 -0.30 17.30 16.39
CA GLU A 136 0.61 18.30 16.96
C GLU A 136 1.82 17.65 17.66
N ASP A 137 1.59 16.61 18.48
CA ASP A 137 2.64 15.92 19.25
C ASP A 137 3.53 15.00 18.39
N TYR A 138 3.02 14.44 17.28
CA TYR A 138 3.83 13.80 16.24
C TYR A 138 4.66 14.85 15.48
N ASN A 139 4.03 15.94 14.99
CA ASN A 139 4.71 16.99 14.22
C ASN A 139 5.76 17.78 15.03
N ALA A 140 5.65 17.81 16.36
CA ALA A 140 6.67 18.37 17.24
C ALA A 140 7.92 17.48 17.40
N LYS A 141 7.87 16.22 16.94
CA LYS A 141 8.92 15.19 17.12
C LYS A 141 9.47 14.63 15.81
N LEU A 142 8.67 14.63 14.75
CA LEU A 142 9.08 14.25 13.41
C LEU A 142 10.03 15.27 12.80
N SER A 143 10.86 14.80 11.86
CA SER A 143 11.80 15.63 11.10
C SER A 143 11.81 15.22 9.63
N GLY A 144 12.20 16.12 8.74
CA GLY A 144 12.17 15.90 7.27
C GLY A 144 10.79 16.10 6.63
N GLY A 145 9.71 15.70 7.32
CA GLY A 145 8.32 15.83 6.89
C GLY A 145 7.36 16.07 8.08
N SER A 146 6.06 16.15 7.79
CA SER A 146 5.00 16.42 8.78
C SER A 146 3.66 15.87 8.32
N ILE A 147 2.81 15.42 9.25
CA ILE A 147 1.41 15.09 8.99
C ILE A 147 0.65 16.39 8.66
N THR A 148 0.02 16.44 7.49
CA THR A 148 -0.66 17.62 6.91
C THR A 148 -2.18 17.48 6.82
N GLY A 149 -2.71 16.33 7.23
CA GLY A 149 -4.13 16.04 7.15
C GLY A 149 -4.56 14.80 7.93
N VAL A 150 -5.87 14.60 7.95
CA VAL A 150 -6.53 13.42 8.50
C VAL A 150 -7.20 12.66 7.38
N ASP A 151 -7.16 11.34 7.47
CA ASP A 151 -8.06 10.45 6.74
C ASP A 151 -9.12 9.86 7.67
N LEU A 152 -10.33 9.62 7.15
CA LEU A 152 -11.46 9.04 7.87
C LEU A 152 -11.87 7.71 7.23
N ASP A 153 -11.24 6.63 7.69
CA ASP A 153 -11.43 5.24 7.23
C ASP A 153 -12.41 4.48 8.15
N LEU A 154 -13.65 4.98 8.19
CA LEU A 154 -14.61 4.67 9.25
C LEU A 154 -15.53 3.50 8.87
N GLU A 155 -15.07 2.26 9.04
CA GLU A 155 -15.68 1.05 8.47
C GLU A 155 -16.74 0.31 9.31
N ASN A 156 -17.06 0.73 10.54
CA ASN A 156 -17.86 -0.08 11.48
C ASN A 156 -19.28 0.48 11.78
N GLY A 157 -19.89 1.10 10.78
CA GLY A 157 -21.24 1.70 10.85
C GLY A 157 -21.29 3.00 11.63
N ILE A 158 -20.26 3.84 11.46
CA ILE A 158 -20.22 5.17 12.05
C ILE A 158 -21.28 6.05 11.35
N ASP A 159 -22.09 6.78 12.11
CA ASP A 159 -23.21 7.54 11.56
C ASP A 159 -22.78 8.85 10.87
N ALA A 160 -23.60 9.31 9.91
CA ALA A 160 -23.29 10.50 9.11
C ALA A 160 -23.09 11.79 9.94
N PRO A 161 -23.86 12.05 11.02
CA PRO A 161 -23.57 13.16 11.94
C PRO A 161 -22.19 13.07 12.59
N THR A 162 -21.75 11.87 13.01
CA THR A 162 -20.43 11.63 13.60
C THR A 162 -19.31 11.88 12.58
N ILE A 163 -19.44 11.32 11.38
CA ILE A 163 -18.49 11.52 10.26
C ILE A 163 -18.39 13.02 9.94
N SER A 164 -19.53 13.71 9.84
CA SER A 164 -19.59 15.15 9.54
C SER A 164 -18.97 16.00 10.64
N ALA A 165 -19.16 15.65 11.92
CA ALA A 165 -18.57 16.35 13.05
C ALA A 165 -17.03 16.19 13.11
N LEU A 166 -16.53 14.99 12.82
CA LEU A 166 -15.09 14.73 12.70
C LEU A 166 -14.48 15.51 11.52
N GLY A 167 -15.09 15.46 10.33
CA GLY A 167 -14.66 16.24 9.16
C GLY A 167 -14.64 17.75 9.43
N ALA A 168 -15.67 18.29 10.09
CA ALA A 168 -15.72 19.69 10.50
C ALA A 168 -14.60 20.06 11.50
N THR A 169 -14.23 19.14 12.40
CA THR A 169 -13.13 19.34 13.35
C THR A 169 -11.77 19.42 12.62
N VAL A 170 -11.52 18.50 11.68
CA VAL A 170 -10.30 18.49 10.84
C VAL A 170 -10.17 19.79 10.04
N LYS A 171 -11.23 20.20 9.34
CA LYS A 171 -11.19 21.42 8.52
C LYS A 171 -11.17 22.70 9.35
N GLY A 172 -11.76 22.69 10.54
CA GLY A 172 -11.66 23.78 11.52
C GLY A 172 -10.22 24.02 12.02
N ALA A 173 -9.39 22.97 12.05
CA ALA A 173 -7.96 23.07 12.33
C ALA A 173 -7.10 23.47 11.11
N GLY A 174 -7.70 23.71 9.95
CA GLY A 174 -6.97 24.06 8.71
C GLY A 174 -6.25 22.90 8.03
N LEU A 175 -6.48 21.66 8.47
CA LEU A 175 -5.86 20.46 7.91
C LEU A 175 -6.50 20.03 6.58
N SER A 176 -5.79 19.18 5.82
CA SER A 176 -6.39 18.41 4.72
C SER A 176 -7.30 17.30 5.27
N LEU A 177 -8.41 17.01 4.59
CA LEU A 177 -9.36 15.95 4.90
C LEU A 177 -9.46 14.97 3.73
N ALA A 178 -9.03 13.74 3.98
CA ALA A 178 -9.39 12.58 3.19
C ALA A 178 -10.55 11.82 3.86
N VAL A 179 -11.28 11.05 3.05
CA VAL A 179 -12.26 10.06 3.52
C VAL A 179 -12.09 8.78 2.71
N ALA A 180 -12.18 7.62 3.36
CA ALA A 180 -12.02 6.31 2.72
C ALA A 180 -13.28 5.42 2.82
N PRO A 181 -14.44 5.88 2.30
CA PRO A 181 -15.66 5.08 2.30
C PRO A 181 -15.54 3.87 1.37
N GLN A 182 -16.27 2.82 1.71
CA GLN A 182 -16.56 1.72 0.79
C GLN A 182 -17.66 2.15 -0.20
N VAL A 183 -17.49 1.83 -1.49
CA VAL A 183 -18.57 2.02 -2.48
C VAL A 183 -19.68 1.01 -2.25
N TYR A 184 -20.95 1.42 -2.29
CA TYR A 184 -22.07 0.49 -2.15
C TYR A 184 -23.35 1.04 -2.79
N LEU A 185 -24.47 0.31 -2.63
CA LEU A 185 -25.76 0.67 -3.20
C LEU A 185 -26.78 1.11 -2.14
N SER A 186 -27.62 2.07 -2.48
CA SER A 186 -28.89 2.31 -1.79
C SER A 186 -29.97 1.30 -2.21
N SER A 187 -29.88 0.76 -3.43
CA SER A 187 -30.90 -0.11 -4.02
C SER A 187 -30.42 -0.82 -5.29
N GLY A 188 -31.03 -1.96 -5.62
CA GLY A 188 -30.72 -2.74 -6.83
C GLY A 188 -29.41 -3.52 -6.74
N THR A 189 -28.87 -3.91 -7.89
CA THR A 189 -27.63 -4.72 -8.02
C THR A 189 -26.74 -4.27 -9.18
N GLU A 190 -27.05 -3.14 -9.84
CA GLU A 190 -26.32 -2.60 -10.99
C GLU A 190 -26.32 -1.07 -10.89
N VAL A 191 -25.23 -0.42 -11.27
CA VAL A 191 -25.10 1.04 -11.37
C VAL A 191 -24.83 1.44 -12.81
N ASP A 192 -25.60 2.39 -13.35
CA ASP A 192 -25.25 3.07 -14.59
C ASP A 192 -24.05 4.01 -14.33
N PRO A 193 -22.85 3.75 -14.91
CA PRO A 193 -21.68 4.60 -14.69
C PRO A 193 -21.81 5.99 -15.32
N ALA A 194 -22.83 6.26 -16.15
CA ALA A 194 -23.15 7.60 -16.64
C ALA A 194 -24.11 8.35 -15.70
N ALA A 195 -24.99 7.64 -14.99
CA ALA A 195 -26.07 8.19 -14.17
C ALA A 195 -26.28 7.37 -12.87
N PRO A 196 -25.34 7.45 -11.90
CA PRO A 196 -25.22 6.53 -10.77
C PRO A 196 -26.21 6.81 -9.63
N THR A 197 -27.51 6.86 -9.94
CA THR A 197 -28.57 7.31 -9.02
C THR A 197 -28.73 6.47 -7.75
N ASN A 198 -28.25 5.23 -7.75
CA ASN A 198 -28.30 4.27 -6.64
C ASN A 198 -26.93 4.00 -5.99
N LEU A 199 -25.85 4.65 -6.44
CA LEU A 199 -24.53 4.56 -5.81
C LEU A 199 -24.49 5.40 -4.53
N THR A 200 -23.87 4.87 -3.47
CA THR A 200 -23.68 5.50 -2.17
C THR A 200 -22.29 5.21 -1.60
N LEU A 201 -21.89 5.95 -0.56
CA LEU A 201 -20.60 5.80 0.09
C LEU A 201 -20.78 5.48 1.59
N THR A 202 -20.51 4.21 1.93
CA THR A 202 -20.87 3.61 3.23
C THR A 202 -19.71 3.53 4.23
N SER A 203 -20.05 3.58 5.51
CA SER A 203 -19.20 3.23 6.65
C SER A 203 -19.22 1.73 6.95
N GLY A 204 -19.06 0.87 5.93
CA GLY A 204 -19.03 -0.59 6.06
C GLY A 204 -20.30 -1.25 6.62
N VAL A 205 -21.46 -0.59 6.44
CA VAL A 205 -22.78 -1.18 6.74
C VAL A 205 -23.63 -1.23 5.48
N HIS A 206 -24.31 -2.36 5.31
CA HIS A 206 -25.05 -2.72 4.09
C HIS A 206 -26.55 -2.94 4.35
N ASP A 207 -27.10 -2.38 5.44
CA ASP A 207 -28.47 -2.66 5.93
C ASP A 207 -29.57 -1.70 5.42
N GLY A 208 -29.22 -0.72 4.58
CA GLY A 208 -30.16 0.06 3.76
C GLY A 208 -30.06 1.58 3.90
N ALA A 209 -29.22 2.09 4.80
CA ALA A 209 -28.95 3.53 4.98
C ALA A 209 -27.52 3.91 4.55
N ASN A 210 -27.08 3.35 3.42
CA ASN A 210 -25.67 3.11 3.07
C ASN A 210 -24.89 4.32 2.50
N ASP A 211 -25.28 5.56 2.85
CA ASP A 211 -24.66 6.81 2.36
C ASP A 211 -24.11 7.69 3.51
N GLN A 212 -23.46 7.07 4.50
CA GLN A 212 -23.04 7.75 5.72
C GLN A 212 -21.99 8.86 5.47
N PHE A 213 -21.20 8.77 4.40
CA PHE A 213 -20.26 9.83 4.00
C PHE A 213 -20.88 10.91 3.10
N GLY A 214 -22.07 10.67 2.52
CA GLY A 214 -22.76 11.58 1.60
C GLY A 214 -22.92 13.01 2.13
N PRO A 215 -23.42 13.23 3.37
CA PRO A 215 -23.57 14.58 3.93
C PRO A 215 -22.25 15.36 4.08
N LEU A 216 -21.14 14.68 4.41
CA LEU A 216 -19.83 15.32 4.49
C LEU A 216 -19.30 15.70 3.10
N LEU A 217 -19.45 14.84 2.09
CA LEU A 217 -19.07 15.14 0.71
C LEU A 217 -19.91 16.30 0.11
N LYS A 218 -21.20 16.35 0.42
CA LYS A 218 -22.11 17.44 0.01
C LYS A 218 -21.77 18.81 0.62
N SER A 219 -20.97 18.84 1.69
CA SER A 219 -20.48 20.10 2.27
C SER A 219 -19.35 20.75 1.46
N GLY A 220 -18.74 20.01 0.51
CA GLY A 220 -17.63 20.50 -0.31
C GLY A 220 -16.29 20.65 0.41
N THR A 221 -16.15 20.16 1.65
CA THR A 221 -14.93 20.36 2.46
C THR A 221 -13.92 19.20 2.40
N VAL A 222 -14.20 18.14 1.63
CA VAL A 222 -13.32 16.97 1.48
C VAL A 222 -12.30 17.25 0.37
N ASP A 223 -11.01 17.16 0.69
CA ASP A 223 -9.93 17.39 -0.29
C ASP A 223 -9.66 16.14 -1.13
N TYR A 224 -9.79 14.95 -0.53
CA TYR A 224 -9.54 13.65 -1.17
C TYR A 224 -10.64 12.62 -0.87
N LEU A 225 -11.15 11.95 -1.90
CA LEU A 225 -12.03 10.78 -1.76
C LEU A 225 -11.23 9.53 -2.12
N LEU A 226 -10.82 8.77 -1.11
CA LEU A 226 -10.05 7.52 -1.22
C LEU A 226 -11.02 6.32 -1.31
N ALA A 227 -11.91 6.32 -2.30
CA ALA A 227 -13.02 5.37 -2.39
C ALA A 227 -12.50 3.93 -2.45
N GLN A 228 -12.79 3.12 -1.43
CA GLN A 228 -12.45 1.70 -1.42
C GLN A 228 -13.35 0.96 -2.41
N THR A 229 -12.76 0.29 -3.41
CA THR A 229 -13.47 -0.43 -4.48
C THR A 229 -13.19 -1.94 -4.42
N TYR A 230 -13.22 -2.48 -3.20
CA TYR A 230 -12.95 -3.87 -2.82
C TYR A 230 -13.74 -4.22 -1.53
N ASN A 231 -13.95 -5.51 -1.27
CA ASN A 231 -14.79 -6.10 -0.21
C ASN A 231 -16.30 -5.85 -0.32
N THR A 232 -16.81 -5.11 -1.31
CA THR A 232 -18.16 -4.53 -1.30
C THR A 232 -19.23 -5.32 -2.07
N GLY A 233 -18.81 -6.35 -2.81
CA GLY A 233 -19.55 -6.88 -3.97
C GLY A 233 -20.89 -7.60 -3.73
N GLY A 234 -21.32 -8.35 -4.76
CA GLY A 234 -22.71 -8.83 -4.92
C GLY A 234 -23.55 -7.96 -5.88
N TRP A 235 -22.91 -7.01 -6.56
CA TRP A 235 -23.49 -6.06 -7.51
C TRP A 235 -22.46 -5.72 -8.60
N THR A 236 -22.88 -4.97 -9.62
CA THR A 236 -22.08 -4.61 -10.80
C THR A 236 -22.16 -3.12 -11.14
N VAL A 237 -21.21 -2.63 -11.95
CA VAL A 237 -21.22 -1.27 -12.52
C VAL A 237 -20.96 -1.36 -14.02
N GLY A 238 -21.93 -0.95 -14.84
CA GLY A 238 -21.87 -1.14 -16.29
C GLY A 238 -21.75 -2.61 -16.69
N GLY A 239 -22.29 -3.53 -15.89
CA GLY A 239 -22.19 -4.98 -16.06
C GLY A 239 -20.84 -5.62 -15.66
N ALA A 240 -19.85 -4.87 -15.19
CA ALA A 240 -18.62 -5.43 -14.61
C ALA A 240 -18.80 -5.70 -13.11
N ALA A 241 -18.29 -6.83 -12.60
CA ALA A 241 -18.28 -7.16 -11.17
C ALA A 241 -16.94 -6.79 -10.52
N GLU A 242 -16.92 -6.58 -9.21
CA GLU A 242 -15.75 -6.12 -8.42
C GLU A 242 -14.47 -6.96 -8.56
N LYS A 243 -14.61 -8.22 -8.99
CA LYS A 243 -13.51 -9.15 -9.30
C LYS A 243 -12.90 -8.98 -10.71
N ASP A 244 -13.56 -8.23 -11.59
CA ASP A 244 -13.16 -8.05 -12.98
C ASP A 244 -12.38 -6.72 -13.10
N PRO A 245 -11.17 -6.66 -13.69
CA PRO A 245 -10.41 -5.40 -13.81
C PRO A 245 -11.14 -4.27 -14.55
N GLY A 246 -12.23 -4.55 -15.27
CA GLY A 246 -13.11 -3.54 -15.85
C GLY A 246 -13.92 -2.73 -14.81
N PHE A 247 -14.20 -3.30 -13.63
CA PHE A 247 -14.92 -2.60 -12.55
C PHE A 247 -14.19 -1.33 -12.12
N PHE A 248 -12.87 -1.38 -12.03
CA PHE A 248 -11.99 -0.25 -11.70
C PHE A 248 -12.26 0.98 -12.58
N SER A 249 -12.53 0.82 -13.88
CA SER A 249 -12.85 1.95 -14.76
C SER A 249 -14.35 2.28 -14.84
N THR A 250 -15.26 1.33 -14.61
CA THR A 250 -16.69 1.66 -14.55
C THR A 250 -17.08 2.35 -13.25
N ILE A 251 -16.56 1.95 -12.08
CA ILE A 251 -16.78 2.64 -10.80
C ILE A 251 -16.14 4.04 -10.79
N ALA A 252 -14.95 4.20 -11.37
CA ALA A 252 -14.29 5.50 -11.51
C ALA A 252 -15.14 6.48 -12.33
N ARG A 253 -15.76 6.00 -13.42
CA ARG A 253 -16.69 6.79 -14.24
C ARG A 253 -17.95 7.14 -13.44
N ALA A 254 -18.50 6.19 -12.68
CA ALA A 254 -19.66 6.42 -11.83
C ALA A 254 -19.37 7.53 -10.79
N LEU A 255 -18.26 7.43 -10.06
CA LEU A 255 -17.84 8.45 -9.08
C LEU A 255 -17.61 9.82 -9.75
N ASN A 256 -16.97 9.88 -10.92
CA ASN A 256 -16.85 11.11 -11.71
C ASN A 256 -18.21 11.69 -12.11
N SER A 257 -19.15 10.84 -12.55
CA SER A 257 -20.53 11.21 -12.89
C SER A 257 -21.39 11.64 -11.69
N ALA A 258 -20.93 11.48 -10.45
CA ALA A 258 -21.56 12.03 -9.24
C ALA A 258 -21.05 13.42 -8.84
N VAL A 259 -20.03 13.98 -9.52
CA VAL A 259 -19.44 15.28 -9.19
C VAL A 259 -20.31 16.46 -9.64
N ARG A 260 -20.50 17.48 -8.79
CA ARG A 260 -21.25 18.71 -9.10
C ARG A 260 -20.57 19.95 -8.49
N SER A 261 -20.80 21.11 -9.09
CA SER A 261 -20.46 22.43 -8.52
C SER A 261 -21.41 22.87 -7.41
N ASP A 262 -22.66 22.37 -7.41
CA ASP A 262 -23.64 22.54 -6.33
C ASP A 262 -24.29 21.19 -5.98
N CYS A 263 -24.27 20.85 -4.69
CA CYS A 263 -24.91 19.67 -4.12
C CYS A 263 -26.16 19.98 -3.28
N SER A 264 -26.56 21.25 -3.16
CA SER A 264 -27.64 21.71 -2.27
C SER A 264 -28.99 21.03 -2.50
N ALA A 265 -29.31 20.71 -3.76
CA ALA A 265 -30.55 20.05 -4.17
C ALA A 265 -30.38 18.54 -4.46
N ALA A 266 -29.21 17.94 -4.20
CA ALA A 266 -28.90 16.58 -4.61
C ALA A 266 -29.49 15.51 -3.68
N THR A 267 -30.43 14.72 -4.19
CA THR A 267 -31.08 13.61 -3.48
C THR A 267 -30.30 12.30 -3.52
N SER A 268 -29.47 12.07 -4.53
CA SER A 268 -28.50 10.96 -4.62
C SER A 268 -27.17 11.30 -3.94
N LEU A 269 -26.18 10.41 -4.03
CA LEU A 269 -24.76 10.78 -3.87
C LEU A 269 -24.43 12.02 -4.71
N CYS A 270 -23.62 12.92 -4.15
CA CYS A 270 -23.10 14.10 -4.81
C CYS A 270 -21.75 14.46 -4.20
N ILE A 271 -20.75 14.70 -5.05
CA ILE A 271 -19.37 15.00 -4.68
C ILE A 271 -19.08 16.44 -5.12
N GLY A 272 -18.57 17.30 -4.23
CA GLY A 272 -18.22 18.67 -4.60
C GLY A 272 -17.02 18.71 -5.56
N GLU A 273 -17.07 19.58 -6.57
CA GLU A 273 -16.08 19.62 -7.69
C GLU A 273 -14.62 19.83 -7.30
N GLY A 274 -14.34 20.36 -6.11
CA GLY A 274 -12.98 20.47 -5.55
C GLY A 274 -12.41 19.18 -4.97
N THR A 275 -13.22 18.13 -4.79
CA THR A 275 -12.80 16.84 -4.22
C THR A 275 -11.98 16.06 -5.24
N ARG A 276 -10.76 15.67 -4.88
CA ARG A 276 -9.91 14.82 -5.73
C ARG A 276 -10.25 13.35 -5.50
N ILE A 277 -10.83 12.69 -6.50
CA ILE A 277 -11.23 11.28 -6.41
C ILE A 277 -10.02 10.40 -6.68
N VAL A 278 -9.87 9.35 -5.89
CA VAL A 278 -8.82 8.34 -5.95
C VAL A 278 -9.47 6.96 -5.82
N ILE A 279 -9.10 6.03 -6.70
CA ILE A 279 -9.71 4.69 -6.75
C ILE A 279 -8.87 3.72 -5.92
N GLY A 280 -9.44 3.24 -4.81
CA GLY A 280 -8.79 2.32 -3.88
C GLY A 280 -8.91 0.87 -4.30
N GLN A 281 -7.77 0.20 -4.38
CA GLN A 281 -7.64 -1.23 -4.64
C GLN A 281 -6.79 -1.90 -3.55
N VAL A 282 -7.00 -3.19 -3.35
CA VAL A 282 -6.05 -4.03 -2.60
C VAL A 282 -4.77 -4.23 -3.41
N SER A 283 -3.64 -4.56 -2.76
CA SER A 283 -2.37 -4.83 -3.49
C SER A 283 -2.24 -6.28 -4.02
N ASN A 284 -2.98 -7.22 -3.44
CA ASN A 284 -2.97 -8.66 -3.75
C ASN A 284 -4.23 -9.36 -3.20
N ALA A 285 -4.36 -10.69 -3.37
CA ALA A 285 -5.53 -11.44 -2.92
C ALA A 285 -5.62 -11.58 -1.39
N GLY A 286 -4.48 -11.71 -0.70
CA GLY A 286 -4.44 -11.81 0.78
C GLY A 286 -4.84 -10.52 1.51
N ALA A 287 -4.74 -9.38 0.83
CA ALA A 287 -5.12 -8.07 1.34
C ALA A 287 -6.66 -7.85 1.47
N SER A 288 -7.48 -8.74 0.91
CA SER A 288 -8.95 -8.70 0.97
C SER A 288 -9.50 -9.66 2.02
N GLY A 289 -10.56 -9.25 2.70
CA GLY A 289 -11.31 -10.12 3.62
C GLY A 289 -12.37 -10.98 2.94
N THR A 290 -12.48 -10.93 1.60
CA THR A 290 -13.57 -11.55 0.84
C THR A 290 -13.07 -12.07 -0.53
N ALA A 291 -13.99 -12.58 -1.36
CA ALA A 291 -13.73 -12.86 -2.78
C ALA A 291 -14.15 -11.71 -3.72
N ASN A 292 -14.58 -10.58 -3.16
CA ASN A 292 -14.88 -9.37 -3.91
C ASN A 292 -13.61 -8.49 -3.90
N ASN A 293 -12.73 -8.75 -4.85
CA ASN A 293 -11.57 -7.91 -5.20
C ASN A 293 -10.99 -8.38 -6.55
N VAL A 294 -10.22 -7.51 -7.22
CA VAL A 294 -9.69 -7.72 -8.59
C VAL A 294 -8.71 -8.88 -8.77
N PHE A 295 -8.16 -9.45 -7.68
CA PHE A 295 -7.31 -10.65 -7.72
C PHE A 295 -8.08 -11.95 -7.44
N GLY A 296 -9.31 -11.85 -6.93
CA GLY A 296 -10.16 -12.98 -6.56
C GLY A 296 -10.01 -13.42 -5.11
N GLY A 297 -10.58 -14.59 -4.79
CA GLY A 297 -10.75 -15.10 -3.42
C GLY A 297 -9.49 -15.10 -2.56
N SER A 298 -9.58 -14.49 -1.38
CA SER A 298 -8.56 -14.55 -0.32
C SER A 298 -8.13 -16.00 -0.02
N GLY A 299 -6.90 -16.36 -0.36
CA GLY A 299 -6.32 -17.67 -0.05
C GLY A 299 -5.13 -18.04 -0.93
N ALA A 300 -4.39 -19.08 -0.55
CA ALA A 300 -3.15 -19.52 -1.20
C ALA A 300 -3.35 -20.23 -2.57
N ALA A 301 -4.39 -19.88 -3.32
CA ALA A 301 -4.60 -20.35 -4.69
C ALA A 301 -3.82 -19.45 -5.65
N ALA A 302 -2.84 -20.02 -6.37
CA ALA A 302 -2.00 -19.25 -7.28
C ALA A 302 -2.83 -18.60 -8.41
N TYR A 303 -2.68 -17.29 -8.58
CA TYR A 303 -3.32 -16.48 -9.61
C TYR A 303 -2.28 -15.68 -10.40
N ASP A 304 -2.64 -15.19 -11.58
CA ASP A 304 -1.73 -14.38 -12.40
C ASP A 304 -1.79 -12.90 -11.96
N GLN A 305 -1.06 -12.58 -10.89
CA GLN A 305 -0.94 -11.19 -10.40
C GLN A 305 -0.39 -10.25 -11.48
N ALA A 306 0.52 -10.73 -12.34
CA ALA A 306 1.13 -9.91 -13.38
C ALA A 306 0.11 -9.52 -14.46
N ALA A 307 -0.78 -10.44 -14.87
CA ALA A 307 -1.88 -10.14 -15.78
C ALA A 307 -2.88 -9.15 -15.18
N VAL A 308 -3.33 -9.35 -13.92
CA VAL A 308 -4.27 -8.44 -13.26
C VAL A 308 -3.68 -7.03 -13.12
N LEU A 309 -2.42 -6.91 -12.68
CA LEU A 309 -1.75 -5.61 -12.56
C LEU A 309 -1.53 -4.94 -13.93
N ALA A 310 -1.23 -5.70 -14.98
CA ALA A 310 -1.11 -5.17 -16.34
C ALA A 310 -2.45 -4.63 -16.87
N ASP A 311 -3.56 -5.33 -16.61
CA ASP A 311 -4.91 -4.87 -16.96
C ASP A 311 -5.29 -3.61 -16.16
N LEU A 312 -5.05 -3.55 -14.85
CA LEU A 312 -5.30 -2.35 -14.03
C LEU A 312 -4.48 -1.14 -14.53
N ALA A 313 -3.21 -1.33 -14.87
CA ALA A 313 -2.36 -0.28 -15.44
C ALA A 313 -2.86 0.16 -16.84
N ALA A 314 -3.38 -0.77 -17.66
CA ALA A 314 -3.99 -0.45 -18.94
C ALA A 314 -5.31 0.33 -18.78
N GLN A 315 -6.15 -0.03 -17.80
CA GLN A 315 -7.36 0.71 -17.44
C GLN A 315 -7.03 2.12 -16.95
N TRP A 316 -6.06 2.28 -16.04
CA TRP A 316 -5.59 3.59 -15.55
C TRP A 316 -5.15 4.49 -16.71
N LYS A 317 -4.32 3.95 -17.61
CA LYS A 317 -3.88 4.65 -18.84
C LYS A 317 -5.04 5.01 -19.77
N ALA A 318 -6.05 4.16 -19.89
CA ALA A 318 -7.23 4.40 -20.73
C ALA A 318 -8.19 5.44 -20.14
N MET A 319 -8.27 5.57 -18.82
CA MET A 319 -9.05 6.61 -18.14
C MET A 319 -8.41 7.98 -18.29
N LYS A 320 -7.10 8.11 -18.05
CA LYS A 320 -6.37 9.38 -18.22
C LYS A 320 -6.38 9.92 -19.67
N ALA A 321 -6.64 9.06 -20.66
CA ALA A 321 -6.83 9.47 -22.05
C ALA A 321 -8.23 10.04 -22.35
N LYS A 322 -9.13 10.12 -21.36
CA LYS A 322 -10.55 10.51 -21.49
C LYS A 322 -10.99 11.47 -20.36
N PRO A 323 -10.42 12.68 -20.25
CA PRO A 323 -10.76 13.64 -19.19
C PRO A 323 -12.24 14.04 -19.17
N GLU A 324 -12.96 13.89 -20.29
CA GLU A 324 -14.42 14.11 -20.38
C GLU A 324 -15.26 13.06 -19.63
N LEU A 325 -14.67 11.92 -19.25
CA LEU A 325 -15.31 10.86 -18.45
C LEU A 325 -14.68 10.64 -17.07
N TYR A 326 -13.46 11.14 -16.85
CA TYR A 326 -12.64 10.84 -15.66
C TYR A 326 -11.90 12.06 -15.08
N GLY A 327 -12.22 13.30 -15.48
CA GLY A 327 -11.46 14.50 -15.11
C GLY A 327 -11.32 14.80 -13.61
N HIS A 328 -12.18 14.26 -12.75
CA HIS A 328 -12.08 14.36 -11.29
C HIS A 328 -11.38 13.14 -10.64
N VAL A 329 -11.10 12.09 -11.42
CA VAL A 329 -10.37 10.89 -10.98
C VAL A 329 -8.87 11.14 -11.15
N THR A 330 -8.23 11.50 -10.04
CA THR A 330 -6.86 12.04 -10.00
C THR A 330 -5.80 11.03 -9.61
N GLY A 331 -6.17 9.82 -9.18
CA GLY A 331 -5.18 8.81 -8.81
C GLY A 331 -5.72 7.45 -8.42
N VAL A 332 -4.80 6.64 -7.90
CA VAL A 332 -5.02 5.26 -7.42
C VAL A 332 -4.50 5.14 -5.98
N MET A 333 -5.24 4.40 -5.16
CA MET A 333 -4.90 4.09 -3.77
C MET A 333 -4.65 2.59 -3.62
N GLN A 334 -3.65 2.20 -2.83
CA GLN A 334 -3.40 0.81 -2.44
C GLN A 334 -3.62 0.59 -0.93
N TRP A 335 -4.43 -0.42 -0.60
CA TRP A 335 -4.45 -1.09 0.69
C TRP A 335 -3.64 -2.39 0.59
N SER A 336 -2.37 -2.42 0.95
CA SER A 336 -1.49 -1.39 1.54
C SER A 336 -0.05 -1.62 1.08
N LEU A 337 0.90 -0.74 1.42
CA LEU A 337 2.32 -1.03 1.17
C LEU A 337 2.80 -2.25 1.98
N ASN A 338 2.27 -2.44 3.19
CA ASN A 338 2.62 -3.59 4.04
C ASN A 338 2.32 -4.92 3.37
N ASN A 339 1.13 -5.08 2.79
CA ASN A 339 0.76 -6.33 2.12
C ASN A 339 1.32 -6.43 0.69
N ASP A 340 1.57 -5.32 -0.02
CA ASP A 340 2.28 -5.33 -1.32
C ASP A 340 3.70 -5.91 -1.17
N TYR A 341 4.44 -5.50 -0.13
CA TYR A 341 5.82 -5.92 0.10
C TYR A 341 5.99 -7.17 0.98
N ALA A 342 5.01 -7.52 1.82
CA ALA A 342 5.03 -8.71 2.66
C ALA A 342 3.78 -9.59 2.50
N PRO A 343 3.36 -9.96 1.27
CA PRO A 343 2.04 -10.59 1.02
C PRO A 343 1.84 -11.92 1.76
N ALA A 344 2.92 -12.66 2.02
CA ALA A 344 2.87 -13.90 2.80
C ALA A 344 2.41 -13.71 4.26
N ALA A 345 2.58 -12.51 4.84
CA ALA A 345 2.04 -12.17 6.16
C ALA A 345 0.51 -11.96 6.15
N TRP A 346 -0.08 -11.77 4.96
CA TRP A 346 -1.53 -11.78 4.70
C TRP A 346 -2.01 -13.11 4.10
N GLY A 347 -1.20 -14.17 4.18
CA GLY A 347 -1.54 -15.51 3.69
C GLY A 347 -1.37 -15.71 2.18
N ASP A 348 -0.95 -14.68 1.44
CA ASP A 348 -0.69 -14.77 0.01
C ASP A 348 0.80 -15.03 -0.27
N ALA A 349 1.15 -16.31 -0.34
CA ALA A 349 2.48 -16.76 -0.72
C ALA A 349 2.70 -16.81 -2.25
N SER A 350 1.74 -16.33 -3.06
CA SER A 350 1.78 -16.36 -4.53
C SER A 350 2.08 -15.01 -5.15
N ALA A 351 1.65 -13.92 -4.51
CA ALA A 351 1.99 -12.56 -4.90
C ALA A 351 3.50 -12.25 -4.78
N VAL A 352 3.98 -11.39 -5.68
CA VAL A 352 5.37 -10.93 -5.75
C VAL A 352 5.51 -9.63 -4.94
N PRO A 353 6.48 -9.53 -3.99
CA PRO A 353 6.73 -8.32 -3.23
C PRO A 353 6.90 -7.04 -4.08
N GLY A 354 6.14 -6.00 -3.75
CA GLY A 354 6.17 -4.67 -4.37
C GLY A 354 5.56 -4.60 -5.78
N ALA A 355 4.92 -5.66 -6.26
CA ALA A 355 4.44 -5.73 -7.64
C ALA A 355 3.37 -4.66 -7.96
N PHE A 356 2.50 -4.30 -7.00
CA PHE A 356 1.51 -3.24 -7.23
C PHE A 356 2.21 -1.88 -7.37
N SER A 357 3.11 -1.54 -6.44
CA SER A 357 3.91 -0.31 -6.48
C SER A 357 4.72 -0.18 -7.77
N VAL A 358 5.28 -1.28 -8.28
CA VAL A 358 5.99 -1.29 -9.58
C VAL A 358 5.03 -1.03 -10.74
N ALA A 359 3.91 -1.76 -10.81
CA ALA A 359 3.02 -1.73 -11.97
C ALA A 359 2.15 -0.46 -12.08
N LEU A 360 1.64 0.04 -10.95
CA LEU A 360 0.71 1.18 -10.92
C LEU A 360 1.41 2.50 -10.57
N PHE A 361 2.37 2.49 -9.64
CA PHE A 361 3.02 3.73 -9.16
C PHE A 361 4.36 4.02 -9.84
N GLY A 362 4.97 3.02 -10.48
CA GLY A 362 6.27 3.13 -11.17
C GLY A 362 7.47 3.02 -10.23
N ALA A 363 7.32 2.31 -9.10
CA ALA A 363 8.44 1.99 -8.22
C ALA A 363 9.51 1.16 -8.93
N ALA A 364 10.76 1.24 -8.46
CA ALA A 364 11.77 0.28 -8.87
C ALA A 364 11.40 -1.12 -8.34
N ALA A 365 11.57 -2.15 -9.16
CA ALA A 365 11.38 -3.53 -8.73
C ALA A 365 12.36 -3.87 -7.59
N PRO A 366 11.91 -4.50 -6.49
CA PRO A 366 12.80 -4.84 -5.38
C PRO A 366 13.99 -5.67 -5.85
N ALA A 367 15.17 -5.35 -5.35
CA ALA A 367 16.35 -6.15 -5.61
C ALA A 367 16.11 -7.57 -5.08
N PRO A 368 16.36 -8.63 -5.86
CA PRO A 368 16.18 -10.00 -5.38
C PRO A 368 17.13 -10.22 -4.20
N ALA A 369 16.59 -10.78 -3.10
CA ALA A 369 17.39 -11.08 -1.91
C ALA A 369 18.61 -11.92 -2.31
N PRO A 370 19.83 -11.52 -1.91
CA PRO A 370 21.04 -12.23 -2.32
C PRO A 370 21.10 -13.60 -1.66
N TYR A 371 21.92 -14.49 -2.21
CA TYR A 371 22.21 -15.77 -1.56
C TYR A 371 22.83 -15.53 -0.16
N PHE A 372 22.22 -16.07 0.89
CA PHE A 372 22.72 -15.99 2.26
C PHE A 372 22.17 -17.15 3.09
N LEU A 373 23.01 -17.76 3.93
CA LEU A 373 22.62 -18.82 4.85
C LEU A 373 22.92 -18.47 6.32
N LEU A 374 21.97 -18.83 7.18
CA LEU A 374 22.11 -18.83 8.63
C LEU A 374 21.82 -20.22 9.18
N GLN A 375 22.86 -20.94 9.57
CA GLN A 375 22.72 -22.12 10.41
C GLN A 375 22.64 -21.70 11.89
N VAL A 376 21.75 -22.32 12.64
CA VAL A 376 21.79 -22.31 14.11
C VAL A 376 22.14 -23.72 14.57
N SER A 377 23.09 -23.86 15.50
CA SER A 377 23.56 -25.17 15.99
C SER A 377 23.57 -25.21 17.51
N ASN A 378 22.84 -26.15 18.11
CA ASN A 378 22.95 -26.44 19.53
C ASN A 378 24.14 -27.39 19.76
N THR A 379 25.28 -26.83 20.16
CA THR A 379 26.54 -27.54 20.38
C THR A 379 26.64 -28.20 21.77
N GLY A 380 25.53 -28.24 22.52
CA GLY A 380 25.41 -29.18 23.64
C GLY A 380 25.57 -30.64 23.17
N PRO A 381 26.16 -31.54 23.99
CA PRO A 381 26.29 -32.95 23.64
C PRO A 381 24.91 -33.60 23.41
N ASP A 382 24.81 -34.41 22.36
CA ASP A 382 23.58 -35.11 21.98
C ASP A 382 23.01 -35.92 23.16
N SER A 383 21.90 -35.43 23.71
CA SER A 383 21.27 -35.90 24.94
C SER A 383 19.83 -35.39 24.97
N PRO A 384 18.88 -36.11 24.36
CA PRO A 384 17.53 -35.62 24.11
C PRO A 384 16.72 -35.33 25.38
N ASP A 385 17.07 -35.95 26.51
CA ASP A 385 16.40 -35.80 27.81
C ASP A 385 17.00 -34.70 28.71
N SER A 386 18.05 -34.00 28.26
CA SER A 386 18.82 -33.07 29.11
C SER A 386 18.14 -31.73 29.43
N GLY A 387 16.97 -31.44 28.85
CA GLY A 387 16.26 -30.16 29.03
C GLY A 387 16.96 -28.95 28.39
N ALA A 388 18.02 -29.16 27.62
CA ALA A 388 18.91 -28.11 27.12
C ALA A 388 18.55 -27.68 25.68
N TYR A 389 17.29 -27.34 25.42
CA TYR A 389 16.79 -26.93 24.10
C TYR A 389 17.04 -25.43 23.84
N ALA A 390 17.37 -25.07 22.60
CA ALA A 390 17.75 -23.69 22.28
C ALA A 390 17.26 -23.18 20.91
N SER A 391 17.22 -21.84 20.78
CA SER A 391 17.11 -21.12 19.51
C SER A 391 17.94 -19.82 19.58
N ALA A 392 18.07 -19.08 18.47
CA ALA A 392 18.79 -17.82 18.44
C ALA A 392 17.93 -16.69 17.85
N THR A 393 18.00 -15.50 18.43
CA THR A 393 17.36 -14.28 17.91
C THR A 393 18.42 -13.31 17.41
N LEU A 394 18.33 -12.89 16.14
CA LEU A 394 19.10 -11.75 15.62
C LEU A 394 18.30 -10.47 15.88
N VAL A 395 18.90 -9.48 16.54
CA VAL A 395 18.27 -8.16 16.73
C VAL A 395 18.83 -7.20 15.67
N VAL A 396 18.02 -6.87 14.66
CA VAL A 396 18.41 -6.10 13.46
C VAL A 396 17.41 -4.98 13.25
N ASP A 397 17.91 -3.75 13.05
CA ASP A 397 17.09 -2.53 12.88
C ASP A 397 16.00 -2.37 13.99
N GLY A 398 16.34 -2.80 15.21
CA GLY A 398 15.43 -2.81 16.38
C GLY A 398 14.39 -3.93 16.41
N GLN A 399 14.29 -4.75 15.36
CA GLN A 399 13.38 -5.89 15.27
C GLN A 399 14.06 -7.20 15.69
N TYR A 400 13.28 -8.15 16.21
CA TYR A 400 13.75 -9.41 16.80
C TYR A 400 13.39 -10.59 15.89
N TRP A 401 14.40 -11.24 15.30
CA TRP A 401 14.22 -12.30 14.29
C TRP A 401 14.70 -13.66 14.83
N ILE A 402 13.78 -14.58 15.12
CA ILE A 402 14.07 -15.89 15.74
C ILE A 402 14.37 -16.95 14.68
N PHE A 403 15.38 -17.79 14.95
CA PHE A 403 15.85 -18.89 14.11
C PHE A 403 16.20 -20.12 14.97
N GLY A 404 16.01 -21.33 14.44
CA GLY A 404 16.20 -22.60 15.17
C GLY A 404 14.98 -22.98 16.03
N ASN A 405 13.78 -22.73 15.53
CA ASN A 405 12.49 -22.92 16.22
C ASN A 405 11.40 -23.52 15.30
N LYS A 406 11.79 -24.32 14.30
CA LYS A 406 10.89 -24.83 13.25
C LYS A 406 9.62 -25.47 13.79
N TRP A 407 8.49 -25.07 13.20
CA TRP A 407 7.15 -25.61 13.49
C TRP A 407 6.72 -25.55 14.97
N GLY A 408 7.32 -24.66 15.77
CA GLY A 408 7.04 -24.59 17.21
C GLY A 408 8.02 -25.41 18.08
N SER A 409 9.10 -25.93 17.50
CA SER A 409 10.06 -26.80 18.19
C SER A 409 11.48 -26.21 18.19
N ALA A 410 12.07 -26.06 19.37
CA ALA A 410 13.46 -25.64 19.55
C ALA A 410 14.48 -26.72 19.11
N LEU A 411 15.74 -26.34 18.92
CA LEU A 411 16.83 -27.28 18.65
C LEU A 411 17.19 -28.07 19.90
N SER A 412 17.07 -29.39 19.85
CA SER A 412 17.68 -30.30 20.82
C SER A 412 19.21 -30.21 20.80
N PRO A 413 19.91 -30.62 21.86
CA PRO A 413 21.36 -30.79 21.84
C PRO A 413 21.82 -31.63 20.65
N GLY A 414 23.00 -31.34 20.11
CA GLY A 414 23.55 -31.93 18.89
C GLY A 414 22.88 -31.50 17.58
N ALA A 415 21.65 -30.97 17.62
CA ALA A 415 20.91 -30.58 16.42
C ALA A 415 21.37 -29.24 15.84
N ASN A 416 21.19 -29.10 14.53
CA ASN A 416 21.38 -27.85 13.81
C ASN A 416 20.31 -27.72 12.72
N GLU A 417 20.04 -26.48 12.32
CA GLU A 417 19.08 -26.17 11.27
C GLU A 417 19.54 -24.97 10.46
N SER A 418 19.40 -25.07 9.13
CA SER A 418 19.87 -24.06 8.17
C SER A 418 18.71 -23.32 7.54
N PHE A 419 18.65 -22.02 7.79
CA PHE A 419 17.75 -21.06 7.18
C PHE A 419 18.47 -20.31 6.07
N GLY A 420 17.74 -19.86 5.06
CA GLY A 420 18.32 -19.06 3.98
C GLY A 420 17.30 -18.14 3.31
N THR A 421 17.81 -17.15 2.58
CA THR A 421 16.99 -16.34 1.67
C THR A 421 16.38 -17.20 0.57
N SER A 422 15.28 -16.73 -0.03
CA SER A 422 14.61 -17.37 -1.17
C SER A 422 15.55 -17.73 -2.33
N ALA A 423 16.59 -16.94 -2.59
CA ALA A 423 17.61 -17.25 -3.60
C ALA A 423 18.49 -18.46 -3.21
N SER A 424 18.74 -18.68 -1.92
CA SER A 424 19.53 -19.80 -1.42
C SER A 424 18.70 -21.09 -1.24
N ALA A 425 17.45 -20.98 -0.79
CA ALA A 425 16.54 -22.12 -0.70
C ALA A 425 16.13 -22.67 -2.08
N LYS A 426 16.19 -21.84 -3.13
CA LYS A 426 15.99 -22.25 -4.53
C LYS A 426 17.27 -22.81 -5.20
N ASN A 427 18.43 -22.77 -4.54
CA ASN A 427 19.69 -23.26 -5.12
C ASN A 427 19.79 -24.80 -4.99
N PRO A 428 19.92 -25.57 -6.10
CA PRO A 428 20.04 -27.03 -6.06
C PRO A 428 21.25 -27.57 -5.27
N ALA A 429 22.27 -26.75 -5.00
CA ALA A 429 23.42 -27.12 -4.18
C ALA A 429 23.10 -27.18 -2.67
N THR A 430 21.97 -26.62 -2.23
CA THR A 430 21.61 -26.48 -0.81
C THR A 430 20.20 -26.99 -0.49
N PRO A 431 19.87 -28.26 -0.80
CA PRO A 431 18.52 -28.83 -0.64
C PRO A 431 18.08 -29.03 0.81
N TYR A 432 18.96 -28.79 1.78
CA TYR A 432 18.71 -28.86 3.23
C TYR A 432 18.34 -27.50 3.84
N VAL A 433 18.32 -26.43 3.03
CA VAL A 433 18.07 -25.06 3.50
C VAL A 433 16.58 -24.75 3.49
N ILE A 434 16.09 -24.24 4.61
CA ILE A 434 14.71 -23.79 4.78
C ILE A 434 14.60 -22.35 4.31
N ASN A 435 13.65 -22.09 3.40
CA ASN A 435 13.32 -20.74 2.96
C ASN A 435 12.82 -19.90 4.16
N SER A 436 13.44 -18.74 4.38
CA SER A 436 13.12 -17.86 5.50
C SER A 436 12.79 -16.46 4.99
N SER A 437 11.49 -16.12 5.00
CA SER A 437 11.01 -14.76 4.75
C SER A 437 11.64 -13.74 5.69
N SER A 438 12.01 -14.11 6.91
CA SER A 438 12.79 -13.27 7.83
C SER A 438 14.15 -12.87 7.25
N LEU A 439 14.85 -13.76 6.54
CA LEU A 439 16.13 -13.43 5.90
C LEU A 439 15.92 -12.60 4.63
N ASP A 440 14.91 -12.93 3.81
CA ASP A 440 14.53 -12.05 2.68
C ASP A 440 14.16 -10.63 3.18
N SER A 441 13.48 -10.52 4.32
CA SER A 441 13.12 -9.25 4.98
C SER A 441 14.36 -8.45 5.40
N ILE A 442 15.32 -9.11 6.06
CA ILE A 442 16.54 -8.47 6.55
C ILE A 442 17.40 -7.94 5.38
N PHE A 443 17.37 -8.60 4.21
CA PHE A 443 18.09 -8.19 3.00
C PHE A 443 17.29 -7.32 2.00
N SER A 444 16.07 -6.91 2.35
CA SER A 444 15.25 -5.96 1.57
C SER A 444 15.96 -4.62 1.31
N GLY A 445 15.49 -3.82 0.33
CA GLY A 445 16.15 -2.56 -0.06
C GLY A 445 17.50 -2.75 -0.77
N GLY A 446 17.80 -3.95 -1.27
CA GLY A 446 19.08 -4.26 -1.92
C GLY A 446 20.29 -4.27 -0.97
N LYS A 447 20.06 -4.45 0.34
CA LYS A 447 21.12 -4.61 1.34
C LYS A 447 22.08 -5.73 0.92
N LYS A 448 23.39 -5.48 1.08
CA LYS A 448 24.47 -6.48 0.87
C LYS A 448 25.05 -7.02 2.17
N SER A 449 24.63 -6.46 3.29
CA SER A 449 24.98 -6.89 4.64
C SER A 449 23.97 -6.29 5.63
N PHE A 450 23.93 -6.86 6.83
CA PHE A 450 23.22 -6.30 7.97
C PHE A 450 24.08 -6.44 9.23
N THR A 451 23.85 -5.59 10.22
CA THR A 451 24.57 -5.62 11.49
C THR A 451 23.59 -5.90 12.62
N THR A 452 23.89 -6.87 13.48
CA THR A 452 23.07 -7.12 14.67
C THR A 452 23.45 -6.16 15.79
N SER A 453 22.46 -5.49 16.38
CA SER A 453 22.67 -4.75 17.64
C SER A 453 22.95 -5.72 18.79
N GLN A 454 22.29 -6.88 18.77
CA GLN A 454 22.53 -8.03 19.65
C GLN A 454 22.21 -9.33 18.91
N VAL A 455 22.85 -10.43 19.33
CA VAL A 455 22.32 -11.79 19.11
C VAL A 455 21.94 -12.33 20.47
N LEU A 456 20.71 -12.81 20.62
CA LEU A 456 20.22 -13.41 21.85
C LEU A 456 20.15 -14.92 21.69
N ILE A 457 20.55 -15.63 22.73
CA ILE A 457 20.40 -17.07 22.87
C ILE A 457 19.16 -17.32 23.73
N ASN A 458 18.19 -18.06 23.18
CA ASN A 458 16.96 -18.41 23.86
C ASN A 458 17.09 -19.83 24.43
N GLY A 459 16.89 -20.00 25.73
CA GLY A 459 16.85 -21.31 26.39
C GLY A 459 15.40 -21.74 26.70
N TYR A 460 15.10 -23.02 26.47
CA TYR A 460 13.76 -23.58 26.67
C TYR A 460 13.80 -24.85 27.53
N SER A 461 12.81 -24.99 28.41
CA SER A 461 12.68 -26.13 29.34
C SER A 461 12.33 -27.45 28.64
N ALA A 462 11.57 -27.36 27.55
CA ALA A 462 11.10 -28.46 26.73
C ALA A 462 11.12 -28.04 25.25
N GLN A 463 11.21 -29.01 24.34
CA GLN A 463 11.36 -28.72 22.91
C GLN A 463 10.19 -27.90 22.34
N SER A 464 8.97 -28.14 22.81
CA SER A 464 7.72 -27.52 22.34
C SER A 464 7.42 -26.13 22.93
N ASP A 465 8.27 -25.62 23.83
CA ASP A 465 7.98 -24.42 24.65
C ASP A 465 8.46 -23.11 23.99
N VAL A 466 8.48 -23.04 22.66
CA VAL A 466 9.15 -21.91 21.96
C VAL A 466 8.47 -20.55 22.13
N ALA A 467 7.22 -20.53 22.60
CA ALA A 467 6.42 -19.32 22.76
C ALA A 467 6.87 -18.42 23.92
N SER A 468 7.57 -18.97 24.91
CA SER A 468 8.08 -18.24 26.08
C SER A 468 9.46 -18.80 26.49
N PRO A 469 10.58 -18.26 25.97
CA PRO A 469 11.90 -18.71 26.39
C PRO A 469 12.10 -18.45 27.89
N GLY A 470 12.41 -19.51 28.63
CA GLY A 470 12.58 -19.45 30.09
C GLY A 470 13.78 -18.62 30.52
N GLU A 471 14.82 -18.56 29.67
CA GLU A 471 15.96 -17.66 29.83
C GLU A 471 16.38 -17.08 28.47
N GLN A 472 16.86 -15.82 28.45
CA GLN A 472 17.51 -15.20 27.30
C GLN A 472 18.88 -14.65 27.68
N TYR A 473 19.89 -14.86 26.83
CA TYR A 473 21.26 -14.42 27.06
C TYR A 473 21.84 -13.67 25.87
N ALA A 474 22.41 -12.49 26.10
CA ALA A 474 23.13 -11.76 25.06
C ALA A 474 24.45 -12.48 24.72
N CYS A 475 24.57 -12.92 23.46
CA CYS A 475 25.77 -13.56 22.93
C CYS A 475 26.93 -12.53 22.87
N PRO A 476 28.06 -12.71 23.59
CA PRO A 476 29.09 -11.68 23.71
C PRO A 476 29.75 -11.25 22.40
N VAL A 477 29.73 -12.11 21.37
CA VAL A 477 30.26 -11.82 20.02
C VAL A 477 29.18 -11.33 19.03
N GLY A 478 27.93 -11.19 19.47
CA GLY A 478 26.78 -10.87 18.60
C GLY A 478 26.39 -9.40 18.51
N SER A 479 26.94 -8.53 19.37
CA SER A 479 26.70 -7.09 19.30
C SER A 479 27.69 -6.43 18.33
N GLY A 480 27.17 -5.71 17.35
CA GLY A 480 27.98 -5.13 16.27
C GLY A 480 28.48 -6.13 15.23
N TYR A 481 28.00 -7.38 15.24
CA TYR A 481 28.42 -8.38 14.25
C TYR A 481 27.77 -8.12 12.89
N THR A 482 28.57 -8.05 11.84
CA THR A 482 28.09 -7.83 10.46
C THR A 482 27.99 -9.16 9.71
N PHE A 483 26.79 -9.47 9.23
CA PHE A 483 26.48 -10.60 8.37
C PHE A 483 26.45 -10.13 6.92
N GLU A 484 27.21 -10.76 6.04
CA GLU A 484 27.41 -10.34 4.64
C GLU A 484 26.70 -11.29 3.66
N ALA A 485 26.11 -10.71 2.62
CA ALA A 485 25.54 -11.45 1.50
C ALA A 485 26.59 -12.26 0.74
N GLY A 486 26.17 -13.36 0.11
CA GLY A 486 27.04 -14.31 -0.60
C GLY A 486 27.64 -15.41 0.29
N HIS A 487 27.44 -15.32 1.61
CA HIS A 487 28.11 -16.15 2.60
C HIS A 487 27.15 -16.94 3.49
N SER A 488 27.71 -17.90 4.23
CA SER A 488 27.01 -18.77 5.17
C SER A 488 27.58 -18.56 6.58
N TYR A 489 26.71 -18.39 7.57
CA TYR A 489 27.09 -18.18 8.96
C TYR A 489 26.47 -19.25 9.85
N ASN A 490 27.18 -19.63 10.92
CA ASN A 490 26.68 -20.54 11.94
C ASN A 490 26.70 -19.86 13.30
N VAL A 491 25.51 -19.66 13.89
CA VAL A 491 25.31 -19.26 15.28
C VAL A 491 25.30 -20.52 16.14
N GLN A 492 26.42 -20.74 16.83
CA GLN A 492 26.63 -21.88 17.70
C GLN A 492 26.20 -21.54 19.13
N VAL A 493 25.44 -22.43 19.74
CA VAL A 493 24.82 -22.26 21.06
C VAL A 493 25.18 -23.45 21.95
N ASN A 494 25.88 -23.23 23.06
CA ASN A 494 26.14 -24.31 24.01
C ASN A 494 25.13 -24.23 25.18
N ALA A 495 24.00 -24.92 25.03
CA ALA A 495 22.95 -24.94 26.03
C ALA A 495 23.43 -25.46 27.40
N ASN A 496 24.28 -26.50 27.43
CA ASN A 496 24.85 -27.09 28.64
C ASN A 496 25.77 -26.14 29.45
N SER A 497 26.13 -24.97 28.92
CA SER A 497 26.79 -23.90 29.68
C SER A 497 25.83 -23.08 30.56
N GLY A 498 24.57 -23.50 30.67
CA GLY A 498 23.47 -22.64 31.14
C GLY A 498 23.23 -21.50 30.16
N PHE A 499 23.24 -21.84 28.86
CA PHE A 499 23.08 -20.96 27.68
C PHE A 499 24.02 -19.74 27.58
N LYS A 500 25.05 -19.64 28.44
CA LYS A 500 25.98 -18.50 28.57
C LYS A 500 27.15 -18.48 27.58
N SER A 501 27.29 -19.52 26.76
CA SER A 501 28.35 -19.65 25.75
C SER A 501 27.76 -19.78 24.34
N CYS A 502 28.25 -18.93 23.45
CA CYS A 502 27.90 -18.88 22.03
C CYS A 502 29.16 -18.63 21.19
N ALA A 503 29.06 -18.89 19.88
CA ALA A 503 30.00 -18.38 18.89
C ALA A 503 29.26 -18.04 17.59
N ILE A 504 29.81 -17.12 16.80
CA ILE A 504 29.34 -16.83 15.44
C ILE A 504 30.52 -17.06 14.50
N SER A 505 30.35 -17.97 13.54
CA SER A 505 31.39 -18.36 12.58
C SER A 505 30.90 -18.14 11.16
N LYS A 506 31.73 -17.50 10.34
CA LYS A 506 31.57 -17.45 8.88
C LYS A 506 32.13 -18.77 8.31
N VAL A 507 31.33 -19.50 7.55
CA VAL A 507 31.58 -20.90 7.15
C VAL A 507 32.18 -20.99 5.73
N ASN A 508 31.97 -19.95 4.91
CA ASN A 508 32.54 -19.75 3.58
C ASN A 508 32.59 -18.25 3.23
#